data_AF-A0A3D1HFB8-F1
#
_entry.id   AF-A0A3D1HFB8-F1
#
_cell.length_a   1.000
_cell.length_b   1.000
_cell.length_c   1.000
_cell.angle_alpha   90.00
_cell.angle_beta   90.00
_cell.angle_gamma   90.00
#
_symmetry.space_group_name_H-M   'P 1'
#
loop_
_entity.id
_entity.type
_entity.pdbx_description
1 polymer ?
#
loop_
_entity_poly.entity_id
_entity_poly.type
_entity_poly.pdbx_seq_one_letter_code
_entity_poly.pdbx_strand_id
1 'polypeptide(L)'
;MADSYKNAPSVRLADFIPAEKFRTILAKHRHIEGGVSEIPVEIHMKRRFADTLSFYVEWDGIVYGFVRGKKEISEKLSGFDAKRITITDWDDKFQLLFEGEIETDERPFFVTGEEVRQLLENCRRVPEQMIKKH
;
A
#
# COMPACT_ATOMS: atom_id res chain seq x y z
N MET A 1 17.03 6.22 -10.04
CA MET A 1 15.85 5.66 -10.73
C MET A 1 14.63 6.57 -10.53
N ALA A 2 14.74 7.88 -10.83
CA ALA A 2 13.70 8.86 -10.45
C ALA A 2 12.86 9.40 -11.63
N ASP A 3 13.23 9.08 -12.88
CA ASP A 3 12.61 9.69 -14.07
C ASP A 3 11.57 8.82 -14.77
N SER A 4 11.54 7.49 -14.57
CA SER A 4 10.67 6.57 -15.32
C SER A 4 9.18 6.70 -14.99
N TYR A 5 8.83 7.23 -13.81
CA TYR A 5 7.44 7.26 -13.33
C TYR A 5 6.81 8.65 -13.25
N LYS A 6 7.52 9.71 -13.68
CA LYS A 6 7.02 11.09 -13.58
C LYS A 6 5.68 11.32 -14.29
N ASN A 7 5.41 10.52 -15.34
CA ASN A 7 4.20 10.59 -16.16
C ASN A 7 3.15 9.52 -15.81
N ALA A 8 3.31 8.81 -14.68
CA ALA A 8 2.32 7.82 -14.26
C ALA A 8 0.94 8.49 -14.04
N PRO A 9 -0.17 7.84 -14.41
CA PRO A 9 -1.50 8.42 -14.24
C PRO A 9 -1.91 8.46 -12.77
N SER A 10 -2.71 9.47 -12.41
CA SER A 10 -3.35 9.54 -11.10
C SER A 10 -4.62 8.68 -11.09
N VAL A 11 -4.84 7.94 -10.00
CA VAL A 11 -6.00 7.07 -9.80
C VAL A 11 -6.56 7.23 -8.40
N ARG A 12 -7.75 6.67 -8.14
CA ARG A 12 -8.26 6.59 -6.77
C ARG A 12 -7.71 5.34 -6.09
N LEU A 13 -7.10 5.50 -4.91
CA LEU A 13 -6.52 4.37 -4.19
C LEU A 13 -7.58 3.29 -3.88
N ALA A 14 -8.78 3.72 -3.48
CA ALA A 14 -9.89 2.84 -3.14
C ALA A 14 -10.39 1.97 -4.31
N ASP A 15 -10.07 2.33 -5.57
CA ASP A 15 -10.40 1.47 -6.70
C ASP A 15 -9.58 0.17 -6.67
N PHE A 16 -8.39 0.19 -6.08
CA PHE A 16 -7.53 -0.99 -6.00
C PHE A 16 -7.41 -1.55 -4.59
N ILE A 17 -7.32 -0.66 -3.59
CA ILE A 17 -7.10 -1.00 -2.19
C ILE A 17 -8.17 -0.32 -1.33
N PRO A 18 -9.40 -0.86 -1.32
CA PRO A 18 -10.44 -0.37 -0.43
C PRO A 18 -10.15 -0.79 1.02
N ALA A 19 -10.45 0.08 1.98
CA ALA A 19 -10.03 -0.07 3.37
C ALA A 19 -10.59 -1.34 4.04
N GLU A 20 -11.82 -1.72 3.69
CA GLU A 20 -12.47 -2.93 4.19
C GLU A 20 -11.85 -4.24 3.68
N LYS A 21 -11.10 -4.18 2.57
CA LYS A 21 -10.34 -5.32 2.03
C LYS A 21 -8.87 -5.29 2.41
N PHE A 22 -8.40 -4.23 3.07
CA PHE A 22 -7.02 -4.09 3.51
C PHE A 22 -6.86 -4.43 5.00
N ARG A 23 -5.81 -5.19 5.30
CA ARG A 23 -5.40 -5.48 6.68
C ARG A 23 -3.91 -5.24 6.85
N THR A 24 -3.51 -4.67 7.98
CA THR A 24 -2.09 -4.58 8.32
C THR A 24 -1.57 -5.89 8.89
N ILE A 25 -0.25 -6.05 8.87
CA ILE A 25 0.49 -7.09 9.56
C ILE A 25 1.71 -6.49 10.26
N LEU A 26 2.25 -7.20 11.24
CA LEU A 26 3.51 -6.82 11.89
C LEU A 26 4.69 -7.06 10.95
N ALA A 27 5.75 -6.26 11.08
CA ALA A 27 6.96 -6.38 10.25
C ALA A 27 7.59 -7.79 10.32
N LYS A 28 7.50 -8.48 11.46
CA LYS A 28 7.97 -9.87 11.62
C LYS A 28 7.21 -10.89 10.76
N HIS A 29 6.00 -10.54 10.30
CA HIS A 29 5.15 -11.40 9.48
C HIS A 29 5.22 -11.06 7.98
N ARG A 30 6.10 -10.13 7.57
CA ARG A 30 6.19 -9.68 6.17
C ARG A 30 6.56 -10.78 5.15
N HIS A 31 7.20 -11.85 5.63
CA HIS A 31 7.61 -13.01 4.81
C HIS A 31 6.56 -14.11 4.75
N ILE A 32 5.45 -13.97 5.49
CA ILE A 32 4.39 -14.97 5.48
C ILE A 32 3.60 -14.81 4.17
N GLU A 33 3.33 -15.93 3.51
CA GLU A 33 2.46 -15.92 2.33
C GLU A 33 1.05 -15.44 2.69
N GLY A 34 0.50 -14.56 1.86
CA GLY A 34 -0.89 -14.12 1.99
C GLY A 34 -1.88 -15.24 1.68
N GLY A 35 -3.17 -14.99 1.92
CA GLY A 35 -4.23 -15.86 1.39
C GLY A 35 -4.22 -15.90 -0.16
N VAL A 36 -4.82 -16.94 -0.74
CA VAL A 36 -4.88 -17.14 -2.22
C VAL A 36 -5.43 -15.93 -2.98
N SER A 37 -6.32 -15.15 -2.37
CA SER A 37 -6.93 -13.94 -2.95
C SER A 37 -6.31 -12.64 -2.47
N GLU A 38 -5.22 -12.70 -1.71
CA GLU A 38 -4.52 -11.55 -1.14
C GLU A 38 -3.25 -11.22 -1.94
N ILE A 39 -2.94 -9.92 -2.02
CA ILE A 39 -1.68 -9.41 -2.56
C ILE A 39 -0.95 -8.69 -1.41
N PRO A 40 0.35 -8.97 -1.16
CA PRO A 40 1.13 -8.23 -0.18
C PRO A 40 1.29 -6.76 -0.58
N VAL A 41 1.21 -5.88 0.41
CA VAL A 41 1.34 -4.43 0.26
C VAL A 41 2.38 -3.89 1.24
N GLU A 42 3.27 -3.04 0.74
CA GLU A 42 4.21 -2.27 1.55
C GLU A 42 3.93 -0.77 1.37
N ILE A 43 3.79 -0.04 2.49
CA ILE A 43 3.55 1.40 2.48
C ILE A 43 4.72 2.08 3.16
N HIS A 44 5.60 2.67 2.36
CA HIS A 44 6.81 3.38 2.75
C HIS A 44 6.47 4.87 2.91
N MET A 45 6.50 5.36 4.15
CA MET A 45 6.11 6.72 4.49
C MET A 45 7.24 7.48 5.17
N LYS A 46 7.35 8.78 4.86
CA LYS A 46 8.26 9.66 5.60
C LYS A 46 7.71 9.91 6.98
N ARG A 47 8.61 10.22 7.92
CA ARG A 47 8.24 10.48 9.32
C ARG A 47 7.14 11.53 9.47
N ARG A 48 7.21 12.59 8.67
CA ARG A 48 6.23 13.70 8.66
C ARG A 48 4.80 13.19 8.39
N PHE A 49 4.63 12.25 7.45
CA PHE A 49 3.33 11.66 7.16
C PHE A 49 2.90 10.68 8.26
N ALA A 50 3.82 9.82 8.71
CA ALA A 50 3.56 8.85 9.79
C ALA A 50 3.10 9.52 11.10
N ASP A 51 3.53 10.74 11.35
CA ASP A 51 3.12 11.53 12.52
C ASP A 51 1.69 12.06 12.45
N THR A 52 1.05 12.03 11.27
CA THR A 52 -0.36 12.40 11.11
C THR A 52 -1.35 11.28 11.44
N LEU A 53 -0.86 10.03 11.58
CA LEU A 53 -1.70 8.85 11.82
C LEU A 53 -2.05 8.69 13.30
N SER A 54 -3.23 8.11 13.57
CA SER A 54 -3.76 7.85 14.92
C SER A 54 -3.01 6.76 15.69
N PHE A 55 -2.07 6.07 15.04
CA PHE A 55 -1.31 4.95 15.59
C PHE A 55 0.18 5.13 15.37
N TYR A 56 0.94 4.37 16.15
CA TYR A 56 2.38 4.32 16.01
C TYR A 56 2.78 3.48 14.79
N VAL A 57 3.56 4.10 13.91
CA VAL A 57 4.30 3.41 12.83
C VAL A 57 5.72 3.18 13.33
N GLU A 58 6.25 1.99 13.04
CA GLU A 58 7.62 1.62 13.42
C GLU A 58 8.67 2.60 12.86
N TRP A 59 9.86 2.58 13.45
CA TRP A 59 10.91 3.55 13.19
C TRP A 59 11.41 3.54 11.72
N ASP A 60 11.22 2.41 11.03
CA ASP A 60 11.56 2.24 9.61
C ASP A 60 10.58 2.96 8.68
N GLY A 61 9.44 3.43 9.19
CA GLY A 61 8.43 4.13 8.41
C GLY A 61 7.68 3.23 7.44
N ILE A 62 7.61 1.92 7.70
CA ILE A 62 6.93 0.97 6.80
C ILE A 62 5.71 0.38 7.47
N VAL A 63 4.56 0.42 6.77
CA VAL A 63 3.38 -0.36 7.13
C VAL A 63 3.24 -1.51 6.14
N TYR A 64 3.23 -2.73 6.67
CA TYR A 64 3.03 -3.96 5.90
C TYR A 64 1.56 -4.39 5.99
N GLY A 65 1.05 -4.97 4.91
CA GLY A 65 -0.33 -5.45 4.88
C GLY A 65 -0.63 -6.37 3.71
N PHE A 66 -1.91 -6.72 3.63
CA PHE A 66 -2.49 -7.49 2.53
C PHE A 66 -3.78 -6.84 2.08
N VAL A 67 -3.98 -6.77 0.76
CA VAL A 67 -5.26 -6.41 0.15
C VAL A 67 -5.91 -7.65 -0.45
N ARG A 68 -7.19 -7.87 -0.15
CA ARG A 68 -8.00 -8.91 -0.79
C ARG A 68 -8.57 -8.43 -2.12
N GLY A 69 -8.78 -9.37 -3.03
CA GLY A 69 -9.41 -9.11 -4.32
C GLY A 69 -8.42 -9.13 -5.48
N LYS A 70 -7.46 -10.06 -5.41
CA LYS A 70 -6.43 -10.24 -6.43
C LYS A 70 -6.99 -10.29 -7.85
N LYS A 71 -8.11 -11.01 -8.05
CA LYS A 71 -8.75 -11.14 -9.37
C LYS A 71 -9.34 -9.80 -9.84
N GLU A 72 -10.05 -9.08 -8.97
CA GLU A 72 -10.64 -7.79 -9.31
C GLU A 72 -9.58 -6.73 -9.61
N ILE A 73 -8.47 -6.73 -8.86
CA ILE A 73 -7.32 -5.86 -9.12
C ILE A 73 -6.71 -6.19 -10.50
N SER A 74 -6.53 -7.48 -10.80
CA SER A 74 -6.01 -7.92 -12.10
C SER A 74 -6.91 -7.49 -13.27
N GLU A 75 -8.22 -7.64 -13.13
CA GLU A 75 -9.20 -7.20 -14.14
C GLU A 75 -9.10 -5.67 -14.39
N LYS A 76 -8.98 -4.86 -13.33
CA LYS A 76 -8.77 -3.40 -13.44
C LYS A 76 -7.43 -3.03 -14.10
N LEU A 77 -6.43 -3.90 -14.00
CA LEU A 77 -5.12 -3.74 -14.63
C LEU A 77 -5.02 -4.49 -15.97
N SER A 78 -6.14 -4.75 -16.64
CA SER A 78 -6.20 -5.41 -17.96
C SER A 78 -5.55 -6.80 -17.97
N GLY A 79 -5.75 -7.58 -16.91
CA GLY A 79 -5.24 -8.95 -16.77
C GLY A 79 -3.82 -9.05 -16.20
N PHE A 80 -3.21 -7.94 -15.78
CA PHE A 80 -1.91 -7.94 -15.12
C PHE A 80 -1.98 -8.69 -13.77
N ASP A 81 -1.07 -9.62 -13.53
CA ASP A 81 -1.00 -10.40 -12.29
C ASP A 81 -0.02 -9.78 -11.29
N ALA A 82 -0.51 -8.83 -10.48
CA ALA A 82 0.29 -8.20 -9.45
C ALA A 82 0.67 -9.21 -8.34
N LYS A 83 1.98 -9.36 -8.11
CA LYS A 83 2.55 -10.18 -7.04
C LYS A 83 2.79 -9.38 -5.77
N ARG A 84 3.09 -8.08 -5.91
CA ARG A 84 3.30 -7.14 -4.80
C ARG A 84 2.79 -5.76 -5.17
N ILE A 85 2.40 -5.01 -4.15
CA ILE A 85 2.05 -3.59 -4.28
C ILE A 85 2.94 -2.78 -3.35
N THR A 86 3.58 -1.74 -3.88
CA THR A 86 4.36 -0.80 -3.09
C THR A 86 3.74 0.59 -3.18
N ILE A 87 3.55 1.25 -2.04
CA ILE A 87 3.09 2.64 -1.94
C ILE A 87 4.21 3.45 -1.30
N THR A 88 4.77 4.42 -2.03
CA THR A 88 5.93 5.21 -1.57
C THR A 88 5.60 6.70 -1.49
N ASP A 89 5.96 7.33 -0.37
CA ASP A 89 5.84 8.77 -0.13
C ASP A 89 6.83 9.60 -0.96
N TRP A 90 6.30 10.40 -1.89
CA TRP A 90 7.03 11.33 -2.75
C TRP A 90 6.84 12.80 -2.32
N ASP A 91 6.58 13.06 -1.03
CA ASP A 91 6.25 14.37 -0.43
C ASP A 91 4.87 14.92 -0.82
N ASP A 92 4.67 15.29 -2.09
CA ASP A 92 3.42 15.91 -2.57
C ASP A 92 2.33 14.89 -2.90
N LYS A 93 2.74 13.65 -3.19
CA LYS A 93 1.89 12.52 -3.57
C LYS A 93 2.52 11.20 -3.14
N PHE A 94 1.77 10.13 -3.34
CA PHE A 94 2.28 8.78 -3.16
C PHE A 94 2.32 8.06 -4.51
N GLN A 95 3.43 7.40 -4.79
CA GLN A 95 3.53 6.46 -5.89
C GLN A 95 2.90 5.13 -5.47
N LEU A 96 1.92 4.67 -6.22
CA LEU A 96 1.35 3.32 -6.13
C LEU A 96 1.93 2.48 -7.26
N LEU A 97 2.67 1.42 -6.92
CA LEU A 97 3.34 0.55 -7.87
C LEU A 97 2.79 -0.86 -7.73
N PHE A 98 2.24 -1.42 -8.81
CA PHE A 98 1.95 -2.84 -8.90
C PHE A 98 3.11 -3.54 -9.60
N GLU A 99 3.67 -4.56 -8.95
CA GLU A 99 4.85 -5.30 -9.41
C GLU A 99 4.43 -6.72 -9.81
N GLY A 100 4.81 -7.13 -11.01
CA GLY A 100 4.55 -8.46 -11.57
C GLY A 100 5.59 -9.49 -11.11
N GLU A 101 5.71 -10.58 -11.86
CA GLU A 101 6.68 -11.65 -11.56
C GLU A 101 8.12 -11.29 -11.97
N ILE A 102 8.26 -10.44 -12.99
CA ILE A 102 9.54 -9.97 -13.51
C ILE A 102 9.69 -8.50 -13.12
N GLU A 103 10.88 -8.10 -12.68
CA GLU A 103 11.20 -6.75 -12.19
C GLU A 103 10.85 -5.62 -13.19
N THR A 104 10.82 -5.92 -14.48
CA THR A 104 10.46 -4.94 -15.52
C THR A 104 8.96 -4.82 -15.77
N ASP A 105 8.13 -5.70 -15.20
CA ASP A 105 6.69 -5.69 -15.40
C ASP A 105 5.99 -4.98 -14.25
N GLU A 106 5.90 -3.66 -14.40
CA GLU A 106 5.35 -2.77 -13.39
C GLU A 106 4.20 -1.94 -13.95
N ARG A 107 3.26 -1.55 -13.07
CA ARG A 107 2.21 -0.59 -13.37
C ARG A 107 2.23 0.53 -12.34
N PRO A 108 2.84 1.68 -12.65
CA PRO A 108 2.95 2.81 -11.76
C PRO A 108 1.70 3.70 -11.85
N PHE A 109 1.30 4.26 -10.71
CA PHE A 109 0.22 5.23 -10.57
C PHE A 109 0.57 6.25 -9.49
N PHE A 110 -0.18 7.36 -9.43
CA PHE A 110 -0.15 8.29 -8.31
C PHE A 110 -1.47 8.32 -7.57
N VAL A 111 -1.38 8.45 -6.24
CA VAL A 111 -2.51 8.66 -5.32
C VAL A 111 -2.17 9.79 -4.34
N THR A 112 -3.17 10.36 -3.69
CA THR A 112 -2.95 11.46 -2.73
C THR A 112 -2.59 10.94 -1.34
N GLY A 113 -1.88 11.74 -0.55
CA GLY A 113 -1.62 11.42 0.86
C GLY A 113 -2.90 11.29 1.70
N GLU A 114 -3.94 12.04 1.36
CA GLU A 114 -5.24 11.93 2.04
C GLU A 114 -5.88 10.56 1.82
N GLU A 115 -5.79 9.99 0.62
CA GLU A 115 -6.29 8.64 0.34
C GLU A 115 -5.51 7.57 1.11
N VAL A 116 -4.18 7.69 1.19
CA VAL A 116 -3.35 6.79 1.98
C VAL A 116 -3.70 6.89 3.47
N ARG A 117 -3.92 8.11 3.98
CA ARG A 117 -4.35 8.34 5.36
C ARG A 117 -5.72 7.71 5.61
N GLN A 118 -6.68 7.91 4.72
CA GLN A 118 -8.02 7.31 4.81
C GLN A 118 -7.95 5.78 4.79
N LEU A 119 -7.11 5.18 3.94
CA LEU A 119 -6.87 3.74 3.94
C LEU A 119 -6.38 3.28 5.32
N LEU A 120 -5.32 3.88 5.83
CA LEU A 120 -4.66 3.44 7.06
C LEU A 120 -5.51 3.66 8.32
N GLU A 121 -6.30 4.73 8.38
CA GLU A 121 -7.18 5.02 9.52
C GLU A 121 -8.39 4.07 9.60
N ASN A 122 -8.88 3.62 8.44
CA ASN A 122 -10.14 2.86 8.33
C ASN A 122 -9.94 1.37 8.02
N CYS A 123 -8.71 0.91 7.80
CA CYS A 123 -8.43 -0.50 7.55
C CYS A 123 -8.46 -1.35 8.82
N ARG A 124 -8.44 -2.68 8.64
CA ARG A 124 -8.28 -3.62 9.75
C ARG A 124 -6.83 -3.66 10.20
N ARG A 125 -6.52 -2.95 11.28
CA ARG A 125 -5.19 -2.95 11.91
C ARG A 125 -4.96 -4.16 12.83
N VAL A 126 -3.71 -4.56 12.99
CA VAL A 126 -3.30 -5.48 14.06
C VAL A 126 -3.51 -4.83 15.43
N PRO A 127 -3.82 -5.60 16.50
CA PRO A 127 -4.08 -5.06 17.83
C PRO A 127 -2.97 -4.15 18.38
N GLU A 128 -1.71 -4.44 18.07
CA GLU A 128 -0.54 -3.66 18.49
C GLU A 128 -0.56 -2.23 17.93
N GLN A 129 -1.24 -2.01 16.80
CA GLN A 129 -1.45 -0.70 16.18
C GLN A 129 -2.76 -0.01 16.64
N MET A 130 -3.51 -0.62 17.56
CA MET A 130 -4.71 0.00 18.14
C MET A 130 -4.40 0.85 19.37
N ILE A 131 -3.16 0.79 19.87
CA ILE A 131 -2.68 1.66 20.95
C ILE A 131 -2.49 3.06 20.38
N LYS A 132 -3.31 4.01 20.84
CA LYS A 132 -3.24 5.41 20.41
C LYS A 132 -1.87 5.99 20.78
N LYS A 133 -1.31 6.83 19.91
CA LYS A 133 -0.19 7.70 20.29
C LYS A 133 -0.64 8.56 21.48
N HIS A 134 0.13 8.52 22.57
CA HIS A 134 -0.01 9.41 23.72
C HIS A 134 0.54 10.80 23.37
#